data_AF-A0A0C9XYE5-F1
#
_entry.id   AF-A0A0C9XYE5-F1
#
_cell.length_a   1.000
_cell.length_b   1.000
_cell.length_c   1.000
_cell.angle_alpha   90.00
_cell.angle_beta   90.00
_cell.angle_gamma   90.00
#
_symmetry.space_group_name_H-M   'P 1'
#
loop_
_entity.id
_entity.type
_entity.pdbx_description
1 polymer ?
#
loop_
_entity_poly.entity_id
_entity_poly.type
_entity_poly.pdbx_seq_one_letter_code
_entity_poly.pdbx_strand_id
1 'polypeptide(L)'
;MDKFLAPNTLEATAHNHLMENYFTWQTDKPSVDEALISGCASYRAFDRYLTGADLFLLPRTRSELESILRRYSYDAIHNAIAKSRSTLQPGGYSRICHRAEDSIRNVLNTGDNLQILLALHHPTEDNVNHEVDCNTRTITTT
;
A
#
# COMPACT_ATOMS: atom_id res chain seq x y z
N MET A 1 9.29 -4.20 2.53
CA MET A 1 9.01 -2.77 2.25
C MET A 1 10.21 -2.07 1.62
N ASP A 2 11.42 -2.25 2.16
CA ASP A 2 12.64 -1.49 1.78
C ASP A 2 13.04 -1.53 0.30
N LYS A 3 12.65 -2.58 -0.44
CA LYS A 3 12.90 -2.68 -1.88
C LYS A 3 12.12 -1.64 -2.70
N PHE A 4 10.92 -1.28 -2.25
CA PHE A 4 10.00 -0.41 -2.99
C PHE A 4 10.04 1.02 -2.46
N LEU A 5 10.09 1.16 -1.14
CA LEU A 5 10.17 2.45 -0.45
C LEU A 5 11.19 2.30 0.68
N ALA A 6 12.44 2.64 0.38
CA ALA A 6 13.53 2.59 1.34
C ALA A 6 13.28 3.59 2.49
N PRO A 7 13.86 3.39 3.69
CA PRO A 7 13.61 4.24 4.85
C PRO A 7 13.91 5.74 4.64
N ASN A 8 14.79 6.05 3.69
CA ASN A 8 15.19 7.41 3.33
C ASN A 8 14.29 8.07 2.27
N THR A 9 13.27 7.38 1.73
CA THR A 9 12.34 8.01 0.81
C THR A 9 11.38 8.94 1.57
N LEU A 10 10.78 9.88 0.82
CA LEU A 10 9.84 10.84 1.39
C LEU A 10 8.59 10.14 1.93
N GLU A 11 8.16 9.05 1.29
CA GLU A 11 7.02 8.23 1.70
C GLU A 11 7.28 7.54 3.04
N ALA A 12 8.45 6.90 3.20
CA ALA A 12 8.82 6.23 4.44
C ALA A 12 9.01 7.22 5.59
N THR A 13 9.68 8.34 5.32
CA THR A 13 9.84 9.42 6.30
C THR A 13 8.49 9.98 6.73
N ALA A 14 7.58 10.21 5.77
CA ALA A 14 6.24 10.71 6.06
C ALA A 14 5.42 9.71 6.90
N HIS A 15 5.52 8.42 6.59
CA HIS A 15 4.87 7.37 7.38
C HIS A 15 5.36 7.33 8.82
N ASN A 16 6.69 7.31 9.01
CA ASN A 16 7.30 7.29 10.35
C ASN A 16 6.91 8.53 11.14
N HIS A 17 6.99 9.72 10.53
CA HIS A 17 6.60 10.97 11.18
C HIS A 17 5.13 10.96 11.63
N LEU A 18 4.21 10.46 10.78
CA LEU A 18 2.79 10.34 11.11
C LEU A 18 2.50 9.26 12.17
N MET A 19 3.32 8.21 12.23
CA MET A 19 3.14 7.14 13.22
C MET A 19 3.68 7.53 14.60
N GLU A 20 4.84 8.17 14.65
CA GLU A 20 5.45 8.65 15.90
C GLU A 20 4.67 9.81 16.50
N ASN A 21 4.17 10.73 15.66
CA ASN A 21 3.46 11.93 16.10
C ASN A 21 1.95 11.81 15.93
N TYR A 22 1.41 10.59 16.02
CA TYR A 22 0.03 10.26 15.64
C TYR A 22 -1.05 11.16 16.28
N PHE A 23 -0.80 11.69 17.49
CA PHE A 23 -1.71 12.59 18.20
C PHE A 23 -1.38 14.09 18.10
N THR A 24 -0.13 14.44 17.74
CA THR A 24 0.40 15.81 17.85
C THR A 24 0.87 16.41 16.53
N TRP A 25 0.93 15.63 15.44
CA TRP A 25 1.55 16.03 14.18
C TRP A 25 0.91 17.25 13.48
N GLN A 26 -0.26 17.71 13.94
CA GLN A 26 -0.96 18.88 13.42
C GLN A 26 -1.28 19.96 14.46
N THR A 27 -0.93 19.78 15.74
CA THR A 27 -1.44 20.67 16.80
C THR A 27 -1.01 22.13 16.61
N ASP A 28 0.11 22.36 15.89
CA ASP A 28 0.73 23.69 15.77
C ASP A 28 0.64 24.30 14.34
N LYS A 29 0.02 23.61 13.36
CA LYS A 29 -0.05 24.08 11.97
C LYS A 29 -1.46 24.51 11.56
N PRO A 30 -1.63 25.70 10.93
CA PRO A 30 -2.94 26.22 10.53
C PRO A 30 -3.57 25.45 9.35
N SER A 31 -2.79 24.68 8.60
CA SER A 31 -3.26 23.92 7.44
C SER A 31 -2.67 22.50 7.43
N VAL A 32 -3.42 21.57 6.82
CA VAL A 32 -2.99 20.20 6.61
C VAL A 32 -1.75 20.13 5.72
N ASP A 33 -0.76 19.33 6.13
CA ASP A 33 0.43 19.05 5.32
C ASP A 33 0.11 18.02 4.24
N GLU A 34 -0.26 18.51 3.05
CA GLU A 34 -0.69 17.68 1.92
C GLU A 34 0.39 16.71 1.44
N ALA A 35 1.66 17.16 1.44
CA ALA A 35 2.78 16.33 1.02
C ALA A 35 3.00 15.18 2.00
N LEU A 36 2.95 15.47 3.31
CA LEU A 36 3.06 14.45 4.36
C LEU A 36 1.95 13.40 4.26
N ILE A 37 0.69 13.81 4.08
CA ILE A 37 -0.41 12.85 3.91
C ILE A 37 -0.20 12.00 2.66
N SER A 38 0.13 12.61 1.52
CA SER A 38 0.30 11.87 0.26
C SER A 38 1.43 10.84 0.32
N GLY A 39 2.55 11.18 0.96
CA GLY A 39 3.67 10.26 1.17
C GLY A 39 3.30 9.08 2.07
N CYS A 40 2.68 9.36 3.22
CA CYS A 40 2.23 8.30 4.13
C CYS A 40 1.15 7.40 3.51
N ALA A 41 0.25 7.97 2.72
CA ALA A 41 -0.77 7.21 2.02
C ALA A 41 -0.17 6.25 0.98
N SER A 42 0.83 6.70 0.22
CA SER A 42 1.56 5.88 -0.75
C SER A 42 2.30 4.74 -0.04
N TYR A 43 2.99 5.04 1.06
CA TYR A 43 3.64 4.02 1.89
C TYR A 43 2.65 2.97 2.39
N ARG A 44 1.52 3.40 2.97
CA ARG A 44 0.48 2.48 3.48
C ARG A 44 -0.17 1.66 2.39
N ALA A 45 -0.32 2.20 1.18
CA ALA A 45 -0.85 1.45 0.05
C ALA A 45 0.06 0.27 -0.32
N PHE A 46 1.37 0.51 -0.41
CA PHE A 46 2.34 -0.55 -0.65
C PHE A 46 2.42 -1.52 0.52
N ASP A 47 2.48 -1.06 1.77
CA ASP A 47 2.52 -1.92 2.95
C ASP A 47 1.32 -2.88 3.03
N ARG A 48 0.10 -2.36 2.80
CA ARG A 48 -1.13 -3.15 2.73
C ARG A 48 -1.11 -4.15 1.57
N TYR A 49 -0.62 -3.73 0.40
CA TYR A 49 -0.50 -4.64 -0.75
C TYR A 49 0.54 -5.73 -0.48
N LEU A 50 1.71 -5.41 0.08
CA LEU A 50 2.78 -6.38 0.33
C LEU A 50 2.38 -7.44 1.36
N THR A 51 1.55 -7.08 2.33
CA THR A 51 1.01 -8.01 3.33
C THR A 51 -0.15 -8.85 2.80
N GLY A 52 -0.69 -8.54 1.61
CA GLY A 52 -1.88 -9.19 1.06
C GLY A 52 -3.18 -8.83 1.79
N ALA A 53 -3.15 -7.78 2.62
CA ALA A 53 -4.31 -7.36 3.40
C ALA A 53 -5.43 -6.85 2.48
N ASP A 54 -6.61 -7.45 2.60
CA ASP A 54 -7.80 -7.15 1.79
C ASP A 54 -7.61 -7.36 0.27
N LEU A 55 -6.72 -8.29 -0.10
CA LEU A 55 -6.49 -8.67 -1.49
C LEU A 55 -7.28 -9.92 -1.86
N PHE A 56 -8.51 -9.73 -2.34
CA PHE A 56 -9.38 -10.82 -2.78
C PHE A 56 -9.25 -11.17 -4.27
N LEU A 57 -8.77 -10.21 -5.08
CA LEU A 57 -8.55 -10.37 -6.51
C LEU A 57 -7.11 -10.00 -6.83
N LEU A 58 -6.37 -10.94 -7.43
CA LEU A 58 -4.98 -10.74 -7.79
C LEU A 58 -4.88 -9.92 -9.08
N PRO A 59 -4.13 -8.80 -9.08
CA PRO A 59 -3.93 -8.02 -10.29
C PRO A 59 -3.08 -8.80 -11.28
N ARG A 60 -3.54 -8.88 -12.53
CA ARG A 60 -2.83 -9.51 -13.65
C ARG A 60 -2.16 -8.47 -14.55
N THR A 61 -2.66 -7.24 -14.50
CA THR A 61 -2.16 -6.15 -15.33
C THR A 61 -1.66 -4.99 -14.47
N ARG A 62 -0.80 -4.16 -15.07
CA ARG A 62 -0.36 -2.90 -14.46
C ARG A 62 -1.53 -2.03 -14.01
N SER A 63 -2.55 -1.88 -14.86
CA SER A 63 -3.69 -1.01 -14.56
C SER A 63 -4.49 -1.51 -13.37
N GLU A 64 -4.63 -2.83 -13.22
CA GLU A 64 -5.31 -3.43 -12.07
C GLU A 64 -4.51 -3.22 -10.79
N LEU A 65 -3.20 -3.46 -10.82
CA LEU A 65 -2.32 -3.22 -9.67
C LEU A 65 -2.36 -1.74 -9.26
N GLU A 66 -2.23 -0.84 -10.22
CA GLU A 66 -2.28 0.59 -9.97
C GLU A 66 -3.64 1.00 -9.39
N SER A 67 -4.75 0.44 -9.89
CA SER A 67 -6.10 0.68 -9.34
C SER A 67 -6.23 0.23 -7.89
N ILE A 68 -5.69 -0.95 -7.53
CA ILE A 68 -5.70 -1.47 -6.16
C ILE A 68 -4.89 -0.54 -5.23
N LEU A 69 -3.67 -0.17 -5.64
CA LEU A 69 -2.80 0.71 -4.86
C LEU A 69 -3.43 2.10 -4.69
N ARG A 70 -4.05 2.65 -5.74
CA ARG A 70 -4.80 3.92 -5.65
C ARG A 70 -5.92 3.84 -4.63
N ARG A 71 -6.74 2.79 -4.66
CA ARG A 71 -7.82 2.58 -3.69
C ARG A 71 -7.28 2.53 -2.26
N TYR A 72 -6.22 1.76 -2.01
CA TYR A 72 -5.60 1.71 -0.68
C TYR A 72 -5.02 3.05 -0.25
N SER A 73 -4.42 3.81 -1.19
CA SER A 73 -3.92 5.16 -0.90
C SER A 73 -5.05 6.11 -0.53
N TYR A 74 -6.20 6.04 -1.20
CA TYR A 74 -7.35 6.89 -0.92
C TYR A 74 -7.96 6.58 0.44
N ASP A 75 -8.06 5.30 0.82
CA ASP A 75 -8.47 4.89 2.17
C ASP A 75 -7.52 5.50 3.23
N ALA A 76 -6.21 5.45 2.99
CA ALA A 76 -5.23 6.04 3.89
C ALA A 76 -5.36 7.57 3.97
N ILE A 77 -5.62 8.25 2.85
CA ILE A 77 -5.87 9.69 2.78
C ILE A 77 -7.12 10.06 3.58
N HIS A 78 -8.24 9.36 3.36
CA HIS A 78 -9.47 9.60 4.12
C HIS A 78 -9.25 9.42 5.61
N ASN A 79 -8.56 8.35 6.00
CA ASN A 79 -8.22 8.10 7.41
C ASN A 79 -7.32 9.18 8.01
N ALA A 80 -6.37 9.72 7.24
CA ALA A 80 -5.49 10.79 7.69
C ALA A 80 -6.25 12.13 7.82
N ILE A 81 -7.10 12.47 6.86
CA ILE A 81 -7.91 13.70 6.87
C ILE A 81 -8.96 13.63 7.98
N ALA A 82 -9.64 12.50 8.16
CA ALA A 82 -10.63 12.34 9.24
C ALA A 82 -10.00 12.50 10.64
N LYS A 83 -8.70 12.18 10.77
CA LYS A 83 -7.93 12.39 12.01
C LYS A 83 -7.32 13.77 12.11
N SER A 84 -7.17 14.46 10.97
CA SER A 84 -6.70 15.83 10.91
C SER A 84 -7.73 16.74 11.57
N ARG A 85 -7.28 17.63 12.46
CA ARG A 85 -8.14 18.67 13.05
C ARG A 85 -8.09 19.98 12.27
N SER A 86 -7.17 20.08 11.31
CA SER A 86 -6.96 21.25 10.48
C SER A 86 -7.82 21.20 9.22
N THR A 87 -8.18 22.37 8.69
CA THR A 87 -8.99 22.47 7.47
C THR A 87 -8.14 22.18 6.24
N LEU A 88 -8.74 21.45 5.29
CA LEU A 88 -8.15 21.24 3.98
C LEU A 88 -8.37 22.48 3.12
N GLN A 89 -7.33 22.93 2.44
CA GLN A 89 -7.46 24.02 1.48
C GLN A 89 -8.31 23.58 0.27
N PRO A 90 -8.98 24.51 -0.42
CA PRO A 90 -9.68 24.19 -1.67
C PRO A 90 -8.77 23.45 -2.66
N GLY A 91 -9.28 22.33 -3.19
CA GLY A 91 -8.52 21.43 -4.07
C GLY A 91 -7.42 20.61 -3.39
N GLY A 92 -7.23 20.73 -2.08
CA GLY A 92 -6.18 20.01 -1.34
C GLY A 92 -6.34 18.50 -1.41
N TYR A 93 -7.58 18.01 -1.36
CA TYR A 93 -7.85 16.57 -1.51
C TYR A 93 -7.33 16.04 -2.85
N SER A 94 -7.69 16.71 -3.95
CA SER A 94 -7.25 16.35 -5.30
C SER A 94 -5.72 16.40 -5.43
N ARG A 95 -5.07 17.40 -4.83
CA ARG A 95 -3.60 17.50 -4.82
C ARG A 95 -2.94 16.35 -4.04
N ILE A 96 -3.50 15.99 -2.88
CA ILE A 96 -3.01 14.85 -2.10
C ILE A 96 -3.13 13.55 -2.91
N CYS A 97 -4.31 13.31 -3.50
CA CYS A 97 -4.53 12.12 -4.33
C CYS A 97 -3.53 12.09 -5.49
N HIS A 98 -3.42 13.15 -6.29
CA HIS A 98 -2.47 13.21 -7.41
C HIS A 98 -1.02 12.92 -6.98
N ARG A 99 -0.55 13.53 -5.88
CA ARG A 99 0.81 13.28 -5.36
C ARG A 99 1.01 11.82 -4.95
N ALA A 100 0.01 11.20 -4.32
CA ALA A 100 0.07 9.80 -3.94
C ALA A 100 0.10 8.87 -5.17
N GLU A 101 -0.74 9.16 -6.16
CA GLU A 101 -0.74 8.44 -7.44
C GLU A 101 0.58 8.54 -8.19
N ASP A 102 1.19 9.74 -8.19
CA ASP A 102 2.49 9.96 -8.82
C ASP A 102 3.59 9.17 -8.13
N SER A 103 3.60 9.15 -6.79
CA SER A 103 4.52 8.30 -6.01
C SER A 103 4.35 6.82 -6.35
N ILE A 104 3.11 6.32 -6.35
CA ILE A 104 2.80 4.93 -6.76
C ILE A 104 3.33 4.65 -8.16
N ARG A 105 3.03 5.53 -9.12
CA ARG A 105 3.46 5.37 -10.51
C ARG A 105 4.97 5.36 -10.65
N ASN A 106 5.68 6.19 -9.89
CA ASN A 106 7.14 6.22 -9.87
C ASN A 106 7.71 4.90 -9.36
N VAL A 107 7.20 4.36 -8.26
CA VAL A 107 7.63 3.05 -7.74
C VAL A 107 7.37 1.94 -8.75
N LEU A 108 6.20 1.91 -9.38
CA LEU A 108 5.85 0.92 -10.40
C LEU A 108 6.71 1.04 -11.68
N ASN A 109 7.17 2.24 -12.01
CA ASN A 109 8.06 2.49 -13.15
C ASN A 109 9.53 2.19 -12.89
N THR A 110 9.90 1.95 -11.63
CA THR A 110 11.31 1.77 -11.25
C THR A 110 11.72 0.31 -11.38
N GLY A 111 12.63 0.02 -12.31
CA GLY A 111 13.20 -1.31 -12.50
C GLY A 111 12.14 -2.39 -12.73
N ASP A 112 12.32 -3.55 -12.07
CA ASP A 112 11.42 -4.70 -12.19
C ASP A 112 10.29 -4.70 -11.14
N ASN A 113 10.06 -3.57 -10.44
CA ASN A 113 9.11 -3.50 -9.33
C ASN A 113 7.70 -3.97 -9.73
N LEU A 114 7.24 -3.58 -10.92
CA LEU A 114 5.94 -4.00 -11.43
C LEU A 114 5.83 -5.53 -11.52
N GLN A 115 6.83 -6.20 -12.10
CA GLN A 115 6.80 -7.66 -12.28
C GLN A 115 6.84 -8.38 -10.94
N ILE A 116 7.66 -7.88 -10.01
CA ILE A 116 7.77 -8.42 -8.66
C ILE A 116 6.43 -8.29 -7.92
N LEU A 117 5.80 -7.12 -7.99
CA LEU A 117 4.53 -6.86 -7.30
C LEU A 117 3.37 -7.66 -7.90
N LEU A 118 3.35 -7.87 -9.22
CA LEU A 118 2.38 -8.75 -9.87
C LEU A 118 2.60 -10.19 -9.42
N ALA A 119 3.84 -10.69 -9.41
CA ALA A 119 4.14 -12.06 -9.02
C ALA A 119 3.96 -12.35 -7.52
N LEU A 120 3.97 -11.32 -6.66
CA LEU A 120 4.06 -11.45 -5.21
C LEU A 120 3.00 -12.37 -4.57
N HIS A 121 1.77 -12.30 -5.06
CA HIS A 121 0.63 -13.02 -4.50
C HIS A 121 0.15 -14.17 -5.38
N HIS A 122 0.83 -14.43 -6.50
CA HIS A 122 0.52 -15.59 -7.31
C HIS A 122 1.04 -16.85 -6.62
N PRO A 123 0.27 -17.95 -6.61
CA PRO A 123 0.77 -19.21 -6.08
C PRO A 123 1.96 -19.68 -6.93
N THR A 124 3.14 -19.70 -6.33
CA THR A 124 4.33 -20.36 -6.90
C THR A 124 4.09 -21.88 -6.89
N GLU A 125 4.54 -22.58 -7.92
CA GLU A 125 4.33 -24.04 -8.08
C GLU A 125 4.79 -24.88 -6.87
N ASP A 126 5.70 -24.35 -6.04
CA ASP A 126 6.15 -24.98 -4.80
C ASP A 126 5.04 -25.16 -3.74
N ASN A 127 3.99 -24.33 -3.75
CA ASN A 127 2.86 -24.45 -2.82
C ASN A 127 1.85 -25.53 -3.23
N VAL A 128 1.80 -25.90 -4.52
CA VAL A 128 0.86 -26.92 -5.02
C VAL A 128 1.35 -28.33 -4.67
N ASN A 129 2.67 -28.53 -4.58
CA ASN A 129 3.25 -29.83 -4.29
C ASN A 129 3.15 -30.25 -2.80
N HIS A 130 2.91 -29.32 -1.87
CA HIS A 130 2.85 -29.63 -0.44
C HIS A 130 1.48 -30.15 0.04
N GLU A 131 0.41 -30.00 -0.76
CA GLU A 131 -0.94 -30.47 -0.39
C GLU A 131 -1.26 -31.89 -0.90
N VAL A 132 -0.49 -32.43 -1.84
CA VAL A 132 -0.81 -33.72 -2.48
C VAL A 132 -0.43 -34.93 -1.61
N ASP A 133 0.48 -34.78 -0.65
CA ASP A 133 0.99 -35.91 0.16
C ASP A 133 0.10 -36.31 1.35
N CYS A 134 -0.93 -35.54 1.71
CA CYS A 134 -1.74 -35.83 2.91
C CYS A 134 -3.00 -36.69 2.69
N ASN A 135 -3.39 -37.02 1.44
CA ASN A 135 -4.72 -37.59 1.18
C ASN A 135 -4.77 -39.01 0.58
N THR A 136 -3.73 -39.84 0.74
CA THR A 136 -3.80 -41.27 0.35
C THR A 136 -3.86 -42.19 1.56
N ARG A 137 -4.98 -42.20 2.30
CA ARG A 137 -5.34 -43.34 3.17
C ARG A 137 -6.36 -44.21 2.46
N THR A 138 -5.88 -45.29 1.87
CA THR A 138 -6.68 -46.39 1.33
C THR A 138 -7.41 -47.07 2.50
N ILE A 139 -8.73 -46.97 2.53
CA ILE A 139 -9.56 -47.69 3.49
C ILE A 139 -9.75 -49.11 2.95
N THR A 140 -9.08 -50.09 3.55
CA THR A 140 -9.31 -51.52 3.31
C THR A 140 -10.38 -52.00 4.29
N THR A 141 -11.57 -52.31 3.80
CA THR A 141 -12.64 -52.94 4.58
C THR A 141 -12.47 -54.46 4.51
N THR A 142 -12.24 -55.10 5.66
CA THR A 142 -12.29 -56.56 5.87
C THR A 142 -13.69 -57.02 6.21
#